data_AF-A0A0W7TRZ4-F1
#
_entry.id   AF-A0A0W7TRZ4-F1
#
_cell.length_a   1.000
_cell.length_b   1.000
_cell.length_c   1.000
_cell.angle_alpha   90.00
_cell.angle_beta   90.00
_cell.angle_gamma   90.00
#
_symmetry.space_group_name_H-M   'P 1'
#
loop_
_entity.id
_entity.type
_entity.pdbx_description
1 polymer ?
#
loop_
_entity_poly.entity_id
_entity_poly.type
_entity_poly.pdbx_seq_one_letter_code
_entity_poly.pdbx_strand_id
1 'polypeptide(L)'
;MSNYIYCRTLKLDWKEVSRLIAECAGKILNRTIHGTAGYEDDHYWGFQVTTDRFTIAEIDKLIRFVNGDEEMQQEAIPQDSDKSAAIGESLSRALLEKALRLSWCHESTTESTLWLVNIREKRPAVYKRIVEISPHDICLDNLRSKSELIAYLHENGPTHSTLMDFCADYRERYHNELCWNYPISDGLHLGTFFVLVKEGVLALPYDDADKVDYELLCLDDAKMCDRESMENLITEWDSFDRDLRSAMQGMRAFYRREEEQHESEN
;
A
#
# COMPACT_ATOMS: atom_id res chain seq x y z
N MET A 1 15.35 27.48 -34.26
CA MET A 1 14.88 26.24 -33.61
C MET A 1 14.12 26.65 -32.37
N SER A 2 12.79 26.52 -32.37
CA SER A 2 11.98 26.87 -31.20
C SER A 2 12.24 25.84 -30.09
N ASN A 3 12.74 26.32 -28.97
CA ASN A 3 13.07 25.49 -27.81
C ASN A 3 11.81 25.38 -26.94
N TYR A 4 10.92 24.45 -27.27
CA TYR A 4 9.73 24.20 -26.47
C TYR A 4 10.09 23.34 -25.25
N ILE A 5 9.70 23.79 -24.05
CA ILE A 5 9.83 22.99 -22.83
C ILE A 5 8.57 22.12 -22.73
N TYR A 6 8.74 20.79 -22.80
CA TYR A 6 7.66 19.87 -22.55
C TYR A 6 7.28 19.87 -21.06
N CYS A 7 6.00 20.00 -20.77
CA CYS A 7 5.45 20.04 -19.42
C CYS A 7 4.44 18.92 -19.25
N ARG A 8 4.73 17.95 -18.37
CA ARG A 8 3.80 16.86 -18.09
C ARG A 8 2.67 17.36 -17.19
N THR A 9 1.42 17.14 -17.60
CA THR A 9 0.23 17.57 -16.87
C THR A 9 -0.67 16.41 -16.48
N LEU A 10 -1.36 16.53 -15.35
CA LEU A 10 -2.40 15.60 -14.91
C LEU A 10 -3.71 16.38 -14.75
N LYS A 11 -4.80 15.81 -15.26
CA LYS A 11 -6.15 16.34 -15.08
C LYS A 11 -6.89 15.45 -14.09
N LEU A 12 -7.42 16.04 -13.03
CA LEU A 12 -8.28 15.36 -12.07
C LEU A 12 -9.63 16.05 -12.05
N ASP A 13 -10.72 15.27 -12.01
CA ASP A 13 -12.01 15.84 -11.68
C ASP A 13 -12.15 16.04 -10.16
N TRP A 14 -13.03 16.94 -9.74
CA TRP A 14 -13.18 17.24 -8.32
C TRP A 14 -13.65 16.06 -7.47
N LYS A 15 -14.36 15.07 -8.05
CA LYS A 15 -14.75 13.85 -7.33
C LYS A 15 -13.54 12.98 -7.04
N GLU A 16 -12.62 12.87 -8.00
CA GLU A 16 -11.37 12.15 -7.83
C GLU A 16 -10.47 12.82 -6.78
N VAL A 17 -10.33 14.15 -6.83
CA VAL A 17 -9.59 14.91 -5.80
C VAL A 17 -10.21 14.68 -4.42
N SER A 18 -11.55 14.77 -4.32
CA SER A 18 -12.29 14.53 -3.07
C SER A 18 -11.99 13.15 -2.50
N ARG A 19 -12.06 12.11 -3.35
CA ARG A 19 -11.82 10.72 -2.96
C ARG A 19 -10.38 10.51 -2.48
N LEU A 20 -9.40 11.02 -3.22
CA LEU A 20 -7.98 10.88 -2.89
C LEU A 20 -7.63 11.53 -1.56
N ILE A 21 -8.11 12.75 -1.31
CA ILE A 21 -7.87 13.46 -0.05
C ILE A 21 -8.59 12.76 1.10
N ALA A 22 -9.85 12.36 0.92
CA ALA A 22 -10.62 11.67 1.95
C ALA A 22 -10.01 10.32 2.34
N GLU A 23 -9.56 9.51 1.39
CA GLU A 23 -8.86 8.25 1.65
C GLU A 23 -7.53 8.47 2.37
N CYS A 24 -6.75 9.46 1.94
CA CYS A 24 -5.46 9.79 2.56
C CYS A 24 -5.63 10.25 4.01
N ALA A 25 -6.48 11.25 4.24
CA ALA A 25 -6.77 11.76 5.56
C ALA A 25 -7.41 10.69 6.45
N GLY A 26 -8.29 9.84 5.89
CA GLY A 26 -8.98 8.79 6.63
C GLY A 26 -8.03 7.72 7.15
N LYS A 27 -7.03 7.33 6.35
CA LYS A 27 -5.94 6.44 6.78
C LYS A 27 -5.12 7.05 7.92
N ILE A 28 -4.78 8.34 7.84
CA ILE A 28 -3.99 9.04 8.87
C ILE A 28 -4.79 9.16 10.18
N LEU A 29 -6.08 9.46 10.10
CA LEU A 29 -6.95 9.65 11.26
C LEU A 29 -7.55 8.34 11.78
N ASN A 30 -7.38 7.23 11.06
CA ASN A 30 -8.00 5.94 11.34
C ASN A 30 -9.53 6.02 11.45
N ARG A 31 -10.16 6.78 10.54
CA ARG A 31 -11.63 6.85 10.40
C ARG A 31 -12.04 7.12 8.96
N THR A 32 -13.27 6.75 8.62
CA THR A 32 -13.86 7.10 7.33
C THR A 32 -14.12 8.60 7.27
N ILE A 33 -13.74 9.22 6.16
CA ILE A 33 -13.98 10.63 5.89
C ILE A 33 -14.83 10.74 4.63
N HIS A 34 -15.88 11.55 4.71
CA HIS A 34 -16.67 11.96 3.55
C HIS A 34 -16.57 13.46 3.39
N GLY A 35 -16.21 13.90 2.19
CA GLY A 35 -16.01 15.30 1.90
C GLY A 35 -15.92 15.58 0.41
N THR A 36 -15.82 16.85 0.10
CA THR A 36 -15.74 17.38 -1.25
C THR A 36 -14.58 18.35 -1.35
N ALA A 37 -13.71 18.14 -2.33
CA ALA A 37 -12.82 19.16 -2.85
C ALA A 37 -13.55 19.94 -3.94
N GLY A 38 -13.30 21.23 -4.02
CA GLY A 38 -13.91 22.05 -5.05
C GLY A 38 -13.15 23.34 -5.28
N TYR A 39 -13.35 23.86 -6.49
CA TYR A 39 -13.06 25.24 -6.85
C TYR A 39 -13.90 26.18 -5.98
N GLU A 40 -13.26 27.17 -5.37
CA GLU A 40 -13.96 28.32 -4.78
C GLU A 40 -13.79 29.55 -5.68
N ASP A 41 -12.56 29.83 -6.11
CA ASP A 41 -12.24 30.86 -7.09
C ASP A 41 -11.02 30.49 -7.98
N ASP A 42 -10.65 31.40 -8.88
CA ASP A 42 -9.56 31.22 -9.87
C ASP A 42 -8.18 30.94 -9.25
N HIS A 43 -8.02 31.18 -7.95
CA HIS A 43 -6.75 31.06 -7.23
C HIS A 43 -6.86 30.20 -5.98
N TYR A 44 -8.05 29.70 -5.63
CA TYR A 44 -8.28 28.99 -4.38
C TYR A 44 -9.20 27.78 -4.56
N TRP A 45 -8.77 26.66 -3.99
CA TRP A 45 -9.56 25.43 -3.86
C TRP A 45 -9.27 24.77 -2.53
N GLY A 46 -10.24 24.03 -1.99
CA GLY A 46 -10.07 23.38 -0.71
C GLY A 46 -10.90 22.12 -0.57
N PHE A 47 -10.53 21.28 0.39
CA PHE A 47 -11.31 20.14 0.82
C PHE A 47 -12.13 20.48 2.07
N GLN A 48 -13.40 20.08 2.05
CA GLN A 48 -14.30 20.20 3.19
C GLN A 48 -15.06 18.90 3.44
N VAL A 49 -15.25 18.54 4.71
CA VAL A 49 -16.06 17.38 5.11
C VAL A 49 -17.54 17.70 5.09
N THR A 50 -18.36 16.71 4.73
CA THR A 50 -19.82 16.87 4.58
C THR A 50 -20.62 16.34 5.78
N THR A 51 -20.02 15.51 6.62
CA THR A 51 -20.73 14.80 7.71
C THR A 51 -20.10 15.07 9.08
N ASP A 52 -18.79 14.81 9.23
CA ASP A 52 -18.10 14.89 10.53
C ASP A 52 -16.91 15.85 10.51
N ARG A 53 -17.13 17.06 11.06
CA ARG A 53 -16.12 18.12 11.19
C ARG A 53 -14.85 17.60 11.88
N PHE A 54 -13.70 18.05 11.39
CA PHE A 54 -12.41 17.79 12.00
C PHE A 54 -12.29 18.49 13.34
N THR A 55 -11.71 17.83 14.34
CA THR A 55 -11.22 18.50 15.55
C THR A 55 -9.89 19.19 15.28
N ILE A 56 -9.51 20.18 16.10
CA ILE A 56 -8.19 20.82 15.98
C ILE A 56 -7.05 19.80 16.09
N ALA A 57 -7.19 18.80 16.97
CA ALA A 57 -6.20 17.73 17.13
C ALA A 57 -6.05 16.86 15.87
N GLU A 58 -7.14 16.63 15.13
CA GLU A 58 -7.08 15.93 13.85
C GLU A 58 -6.39 16.76 12.78
N ILE A 59 -6.70 18.07 12.70
CA ILE A 59 -6.04 18.98 11.76
C ILE A 59 -4.53 19.05 12.05
N ASP A 60 -4.14 19.26 13.31
CA ASP A 60 -2.74 19.27 13.75
C ASP A 60 -2.03 17.93 13.44
N LYS A 61 -2.72 16.79 13.61
CA LYS A 61 -2.19 15.47 13.22
C LYS A 61 -1.94 15.38 11.70
N LEU A 62 -2.84 15.89 10.88
CA LEU A 62 -2.68 15.92 9.42
C LEU A 62 -1.52 16.84 9.01
N ILE A 63 -1.42 18.04 9.60
CA ILE A 63 -0.32 19.01 9.36
C ILE A 63 1.02 18.37 9.69
N ARG A 64 1.15 17.75 10.87
CA ARG A 64 2.38 17.07 11.28
C ARG A 64 2.75 15.94 10.33
N PHE A 65 1.77 15.17 9.86
CA PHE A 65 2.00 14.08 8.91
C PHE A 65 2.58 14.59 7.58
N VAL A 66 2.14 15.76 7.11
CA VAL A 66 2.64 16.36 5.86
C VAL A 66 3.90 17.22 6.06
N ASN A 67 4.39 17.36 7.29
CA ASN A 67 5.45 18.30 7.69
C ASN A 67 5.11 19.76 7.34
N GLY A 68 3.88 20.17 7.63
CA GLY A 68 3.41 21.54 7.40
C GLY A 68 4.09 22.58 8.29
N ASP A 69 4.20 23.80 7.78
CA ASP A 69 4.81 24.95 8.45
C ASP A 69 3.78 25.79 9.24
N GLU A 70 4.25 26.90 9.82
CA GLU A 70 3.39 27.80 10.61
C GLU A 70 2.30 28.48 9.75
N GLU A 71 2.56 28.73 8.47
CA GLU A 71 1.57 29.32 7.56
C GLU A 71 0.41 28.35 7.32
N MET A 72 0.72 27.07 7.05
CA MET A 72 -0.30 26.02 6.94
C MET A 72 -1.10 25.84 8.24
N GLN A 73 -0.46 25.99 9.41
CA GLN A 73 -1.16 25.94 10.69
C GLN A 73 -2.16 27.09 10.84
N GLN A 74 -1.74 28.31 10.49
CA GLN A 74 -2.60 29.49 10.56
C GLN A 74 -3.78 29.41 9.59
N GLU A 75 -3.57 28.81 8.41
CA GLU A 75 -4.63 28.64 7.41
C GLU A 75 -5.64 27.55 7.82
N ALA A 76 -5.16 26.39 8.25
CA ALA A 76 -6.01 25.21 8.44
C ALA A 76 -6.75 25.19 9.80
N ILE A 77 -6.18 25.81 10.84
CA ILE A 77 -6.76 25.80 12.20
C ILE A 77 -7.66 27.03 12.40
N PRO A 78 -8.98 26.85 12.61
CA PRO A 78 -9.88 27.97 12.87
C PRO A 78 -9.56 28.65 14.20
N GLN A 79 -9.59 29.99 14.22
CA GLN A 79 -9.30 30.77 15.43
C GLN A 79 -10.47 30.82 16.42
N ASP A 80 -11.71 30.74 15.91
CA ASP A 80 -12.93 30.96 16.68
C ASP A 80 -13.75 29.68 16.91
N SER A 81 -13.19 28.49 16.63
CA SER A 81 -13.91 27.21 16.76
C SER A 81 -12.98 26.08 17.18
N ASP A 82 -13.53 25.10 17.90
CA ASP A 82 -12.85 23.86 18.28
C ASP A 82 -12.90 22.77 17.20
N LYS A 83 -13.61 23.04 16.09
CA LYS A 83 -13.77 22.14 14.96
C LYS A 83 -13.76 22.89 13.64
N SER A 84 -13.41 22.23 12.54
CA SER A 84 -13.51 22.79 11.19
C SER A 84 -14.13 21.81 10.20
N ALA A 85 -14.91 22.32 9.25
CA ALA A 85 -15.31 21.54 8.10
C ALA A 85 -14.25 21.58 6.99
N ALA A 86 -13.55 22.70 6.83
CA ALA A 86 -12.52 22.89 5.82
C ALA A 86 -11.13 22.80 6.43
N ILE A 87 -10.17 22.34 5.62
CA ILE A 87 -8.76 22.20 6.04
C ILE A 87 -7.81 23.16 5.33
N GLY A 88 -8.34 24.09 4.52
CA GLY A 88 -7.53 25.04 3.74
C GLY A 88 -6.91 24.41 2.49
N GLU A 89 -6.40 25.25 1.60
CA GLU A 89 -5.76 24.84 0.35
C GLU A 89 -4.41 24.17 0.63
N SER A 90 -3.56 24.77 1.46
CA SER A 90 -2.19 24.25 1.65
C SER A 90 -2.18 22.82 2.17
N LEU A 91 -3.03 22.51 3.15
CA LEU A 91 -3.15 21.16 3.67
C LEU A 91 -3.86 20.21 2.68
N SER A 92 -4.88 20.70 1.95
CA SER A 92 -5.54 19.92 0.88
C SER A 92 -4.55 19.51 -0.21
N ARG A 93 -3.72 20.45 -0.65
CA ARG A 93 -2.63 20.25 -1.62
C ARG A 93 -1.64 19.22 -1.09
N ALA A 94 -1.16 19.38 0.14
CA ALA A 94 -0.15 18.49 0.72
C ALA A 94 -0.67 17.04 0.85
N LEU A 95 -1.93 16.85 1.23
CA LEU A 95 -2.57 15.54 1.27
C LEU A 95 -2.73 14.94 -0.13
N LEU A 96 -3.08 15.75 -1.13
CA LEU A 96 -3.16 15.29 -2.52
C LEU A 96 -1.77 14.89 -3.05
N GLU A 97 -0.71 15.64 -2.73
CA GLU A 97 0.67 15.28 -3.08
C GLU A 97 1.06 13.91 -2.49
N LYS A 98 0.63 13.62 -1.25
CA LYS A 98 0.85 12.31 -0.61
C LYS A 98 0.02 11.20 -1.27
N ALA A 99 -1.25 11.46 -1.57
CA ALA A 99 -2.15 10.50 -2.20
C ALA A 99 -1.67 10.09 -3.60
N LEU A 100 -1.18 11.06 -4.38
CA LEU A 100 -0.69 10.83 -5.74
C LEU A 100 0.79 10.40 -5.79
N ARG A 101 1.56 10.66 -4.74
CA ARG A 101 3.03 10.54 -4.71
C ARG A 101 3.72 11.36 -5.80
N LEU A 102 3.11 12.50 -6.12
CA LEU A 102 3.61 13.46 -7.09
C LEU A 102 3.94 14.79 -6.40
N SER A 103 4.76 15.57 -7.07
CA SER A 103 4.91 17.01 -6.84
C SER A 103 4.60 17.71 -8.16
N TRP A 104 4.19 18.97 -8.09
CA TRP A 104 3.91 19.78 -9.28
C TRP A 104 4.29 21.23 -9.02
N CYS A 105 4.50 21.98 -10.09
CA CYS A 105 4.92 23.38 -9.99
C CYS A 105 3.74 24.34 -9.93
N HIS A 106 2.58 23.97 -10.46
CA HIS A 106 1.43 24.86 -10.56
C HIS A 106 0.11 24.09 -10.66
N GLU A 107 -0.92 24.65 -10.07
CA GLU A 107 -2.32 24.24 -10.18
C GLU A 107 -3.08 25.22 -11.04
N SER A 108 -3.89 24.70 -11.96
CA SER A 108 -4.92 25.48 -12.63
C SER A 108 -6.28 24.85 -12.34
N THR A 109 -7.14 25.62 -11.69
CA THR A 109 -8.48 25.18 -11.30
C THR A 109 -9.49 25.61 -12.37
N THR A 110 -10.51 24.79 -12.57
CA THR A 110 -11.73 25.16 -13.30
C THR A 110 -12.93 24.65 -12.51
N GLU A 111 -14.14 25.07 -12.88
CA GLU A 111 -15.39 24.61 -12.25
C GLU A 111 -15.52 23.07 -12.21
N SER A 112 -14.89 22.35 -13.13
CA SER A 112 -15.02 20.89 -13.23
C SER A 112 -13.76 20.12 -12.81
N THR A 113 -12.57 20.73 -12.88
CA THR A 113 -11.30 19.99 -12.80
C THR A 113 -10.18 20.76 -12.15
N LEU A 114 -9.24 20.02 -11.55
CA LEU A 114 -7.94 20.47 -11.12
C LEU A 114 -6.85 19.98 -12.10
N TRP A 115 -6.10 20.91 -12.67
CA TRP A 115 -4.93 20.61 -13.50
C TRP A 115 -3.65 20.76 -12.70
N LEU A 116 -2.87 19.69 -12.63
CA LEU A 116 -1.53 19.70 -12.04
C LEU A 116 -0.50 19.83 -13.14
N VAL A 117 0.31 20.88 -13.09
CA VAL A 117 1.23 21.28 -14.15
C VAL A 117 2.68 21.01 -13.74
N ASN A 118 3.45 20.43 -14.65
CA ASN A 118 4.83 20.01 -14.45
C ASN A 118 4.97 18.94 -13.36
N ILE A 119 4.15 17.89 -13.45
CA ILE A 119 4.15 16.81 -12.47
C ILE A 119 5.49 16.06 -12.49
N ARG A 120 6.00 15.76 -11.30
CA ARG A 120 7.21 14.99 -11.05
C ARG A 120 6.91 13.96 -9.98
N GLU A 121 7.36 12.73 -10.19
CA GLU A 121 7.34 11.73 -9.12
C GLU A 121 8.16 12.25 -7.94
N LYS A 122 7.61 12.24 -6.73
CA LYS A 122 8.39 12.46 -5.52
C LYS A 122 9.24 11.21 -5.26
N ARG A 123 10.26 11.00 -6.09
CA ARG A 123 11.34 10.06 -5.79
C ARG A 123 12.19 10.70 -4.70
N PRO A 124 12.43 10.05 -3.55
CA PRO A 124 13.29 10.62 -2.53
C PRO A 124 14.68 10.94 -3.13
N ALA A 125 15.24 12.09 -2.75
CA ALA A 125 16.53 12.60 -3.25
C ALA A 125 17.72 11.68 -2.93
N VAL A 126 17.52 10.76 -1.99
CA VAL A 126 18.36 9.59 -1.73
C VAL A 126 17.52 8.39 -2.16
N TYR A 127 18.07 7.50 -3.00
CA TYR A 127 17.47 6.20 -3.25
C TYR A 127 17.32 5.49 -1.90
N LYS A 128 16.14 5.59 -1.30
CA LYS A 128 15.78 4.81 -0.12
C LYS A 128 15.20 3.52 -0.66
N ARG A 129 15.79 2.39 -0.27
CA ARG A 129 15.28 1.05 -0.59
C ARG A 129 14.01 0.79 0.22
N ILE A 130 12.92 1.44 -0.18
CA ILE A 130 11.61 1.30 0.47
C ILE A 130 10.78 0.32 -0.36
N VAL A 131 10.20 -0.66 0.32
CA VAL A 131 9.16 -1.53 -0.22
C VAL A 131 7.84 -1.16 0.45
N GLU A 132 6.82 -0.95 -0.36
CA GLU A 132 5.50 -0.57 0.13
C GLU A 132 4.69 -1.82 0.43
N ILE A 133 4.48 -2.11 1.71
CA ILE A 133 3.68 -3.21 2.21
C ILE A 133 2.55 -2.59 3.02
N SER A 134 1.45 -2.25 2.34
CA SER A 134 0.32 -1.53 2.93
C SER A 134 -0.09 -2.14 4.28
N PRO A 135 -0.22 -1.33 5.34
CA PRO A 135 -0.20 0.15 5.37
C PRO A 135 1.19 0.78 5.59
N HIS A 136 2.27 0.00 5.63
CA HIS A 136 3.60 0.45 6.03
C HIS A 136 4.57 0.61 4.85
N ASP A 137 5.42 1.63 4.94
CA ASP A 137 6.59 1.80 4.07
C ASP A 137 7.81 1.17 4.78
N ILE A 138 8.29 0.04 4.27
CA ILE A 138 9.38 -0.72 4.87
C ILE A 138 10.71 -0.26 4.28
N CYS A 139 11.56 0.37 5.10
CA CYS A 139 12.93 0.66 4.71
C CYS A 139 13.81 -0.59 4.85
N LEU A 140 14.24 -1.16 3.73
CA LEU A 140 15.05 -2.39 3.70
C LEU A 140 16.35 -2.23 4.49
N ASP A 141 16.94 -1.03 4.57
CA ASP A 141 18.16 -0.80 5.35
C ASP A 141 18.00 -1.08 6.86
N ASN A 142 16.77 -1.13 7.37
CA ASN A 142 16.44 -1.43 8.77
C ASN A 142 16.14 -2.92 9.03
N LEU A 143 16.17 -3.75 7.98
CA LEU A 143 15.96 -5.18 8.08
C LEU A 143 17.30 -5.90 8.29
N ARG A 144 17.23 -7.13 8.80
CA ARG A 144 18.41 -8.02 8.84
C ARG A 144 18.72 -8.53 7.44
N SER A 145 19.98 -8.86 7.22
CA SER A 145 20.51 -9.33 5.93
C SER A 145 20.09 -10.77 5.61
N LYS A 146 20.17 -11.13 4.33
CA LYS A 146 20.08 -12.53 3.86
C LYS A 146 21.05 -13.43 4.63
N SER A 147 22.30 -13.01 4.80
CA SER A 147 23.34 -13.83 5.44
C SER A 147 23.00 -14.13 6.89
N GLU A 148 22.46 -13.15 7.63
CA GLU A 148 21.98 -13.36 9.01
C GLU A 148 20.82 -14.37 9.06
N LEU A 149 19.86 -14.28 8.13
CA LEU A 149 18.75 -15.24 8.04
C LEU A 149 19.23 -16.66 7.75
N ILE A 150 20.06 -16.83 6.73
CA ILE A 150 20.58 -18.15 6.34
C ILE A 150 21.43 -18.76 7.47
N ALA A 151 22.30 -17.96 8.11
CA ALA A 151 23.07 -18.42 9.25
C ALA A 151 22.17 -18.87 10.42
N TYR A 152 21.13 -18.08 10.72
CA TYR A 152 20.17 -18.41 11.78
C TYR A 152 19.44 -19.74 11.52
N LEU A 153 18.98 -19.97 10.28
CA LEU A 153 18.31 -21.21 9.89
C LEU A 153 19.27 -22.41 9.87
N HIS A 154 20.54 -22.22 9.51
CA HIS A 154 21.54 -23.29 9.65
C HIS A 154 21.82 -23.67 11.10
N GLU A 155 21.85 -22.69 12.00
CA GLU A 155 22.15 -22.91 13.43
C GLU A 155 20.97 -23.52 14.20
N ASN A 156 19.74 -23.10 13.88
CA ASN A 156 18.54 -23.43 14.67
C ASN A 156 17.59 -24.43 13.97
N GLY A 157 17.84 -24.74 12.69
CA GLY A 157 17.03 -25.65 11.88
C GLY A 157 16.28 -24.90 10.77
N PRO A 158 16.27 -25.41 9.52
CA PRO A 158 15.62 -24.76 8.39
C PRO A 158 14.11 -25.06 8.37
N THR A 159 13.39 -24.64 9.41
CA THR A 159 11.96 -24.92 9.57
C THR A 159 11.13 -23.65 9.57
N HIS A 160 9.84 -23.75 9.26
CA HIS A 160 8.91 -22.63 9.36
C HIS A 160 8.87 -22.04 10.77
N SER A 161 8.84 -22.90 11.81
CA SER A 161 8.88 -22.45 13.21
C SER A 161 10.08 -21.56 13.51
N THR A 162 11.27 -21.95 13.03
CA THR A 162 12.51 -21.18 13.20
C THR A 162 12.49 -19.89 12.37
N LEU A 163 11.90 -19.92 11.18
CA LEU A 163 11.70 -18.72 10.36
C LEU A 163 10.78 -17.71 11.05
N MET A 164 9.70 -18.17 11.69
CA MET A 164 8.78 -17.29 12.44
C MET A 164 9.44 -16.70 13.68
N ASP A 165 10.28 -17.47 14.37
CA ASP A 165 11.09 -16.97 15.48
C ASP A 165 12.08 -15.89 15.02
N PHE A 166 12.74 -16.11 13.88
CA PHE A 166 13.55 -15.07 13.24
C PHE A 166 12.71 -13.81 12.95
N CYS A 167 11.52 -13.95 12.37
CA CYS A 167 10.64 -12.83 12.00
C CYS A 167 9.91 -12.17 13.18
N ALA A 168 10.06 -12.65 14.42
CA ALA A 168 9.36 -12.12 15.59
C ALA A 168 9.60 -10.62 15.83
N ASP A 169 10.84 -10.16 15.63
CA ASP A 169 11.20 -8.73 15.72
C ASP A 169 10.52 -7.89 14.63
N TYR A 170 10.31 -8.44 13.43
CA TYR A 170 9.55 -7.74 12.39
C TYR A 170 8.07 -7.61 12.76
N ARG A 171 7.50 -8.67 13.33
CA ARG A 171 6.12 -8.68 13.84
C ARG A 171 5.91 -7.63 14.92
N GLU A 172 6.88 -7.45 15.82
CA GLU A 172 6.83 -6.42 16.87
C GLU A 172 6.94 -5.00 16.27
N ARG A 173 7.90 -4.78 15.37
CA ARG A 173 8.19 -3.44 14.80
C ARG A 173 7.17 -2.97 13.76
N TYR A 174 6.65 -3.87 12.94
CA TYR A 174 5.84 -3.54 11.77
C TYR A 174 4.41 -4.11 11.83
N HIS A 175 4.07 -4.82 12.91
CA HIS A 175 2.81 -5.58 13.02
C HIS A 175 2.60 -6.56 11.84
N ASN A 176 3.71 -7.02 11.26
CA ASN A 176 3.75 -7.92 10.12
C ASN A 176 5.09 -8.68 10.16
N GLU A 177 5.07 -9.99 9.92
CA GLU A 177 6.28 -10.84 9.92
C GLU A 177 7.19 -10.56 8.71
N LEU A 178 6.72 -9.78 7.73
CA LEU A 178 7.37 -9.50 6.45
C LEU A 178 7.77 -10.79 5.71
N CYS A 179 6.94 -11.82 5.89
CA CYS A 179 7.08 -13.16 5.37
C CYS A 179 5.73 -13.64 4.82
N TRP A 180 5.72 -14.17 3.60
CA TRP A 180 4.50 -14.65 2.94
C TRP A 180 4.73 -16.01 2.30
N ASN A 181 3.79 -16.94 2.50
CA ASN A 181 3.79 -18.22 1.80
C ASN A 181 3.25 -18.04 0.37
N TYR A 182 4.00 -18.53 -0.60
CA TYR A 182 3.60 -18.71 -1.99
C TYR A 182 3.48 -20.22 -2.27
N PRO A 183 2.26 -20.79 -2.29
CA PRO A 183 2.04 -22.23 -2.28
C PRO A 183 2.04 -22.87 -3.68
N ILE A 184 2.29 -22.10 -4.73
CA ILE A 184 2.31 -22.63 -6.09
C ILE A 184 3.68 -23.25 -6.33
N SER A 185 3.68 -24.55 -6.62
CA SER A 185 4.88 -25.31 -6.96
C SER A 185 5.44 -24.89 -8.32
N ASP A 186 6.76 -24.76 -8.40
CA ASP A 186 7.50 -24.60 -9.65
C ASP A 186 7.83 -25.95 -10.33
N GLY A 187 7.29 -27.04 -9.80
CA GLY A 187 7.56 -28.41 -10.22
C GLY A 187 8.80 -29.04 -9.58
N LEU A 188 9.62 -28.25 -8.86
CA LEU A 188 10.77 -28.71 -8.09
C LEU A 188 10.46 -28.73 -6.59
N HIS A 189 9.94 -27.61 -6.08
CA HIS A 189 9.61 -27.40 -4.67
C HIS A 189 8.09 -27.42 -4.45
N LEU A 190 7.63 -27.69 -3.22
CA LEU A 190 6.20 -27.66 -2.89
C LEU A 190 5.62 -26.24 -2.82
N GLY A 191 6.49 -25.26 -2.58
CA GLY A 191 6.17 -23.84 -2.56
C GLY A 191 7.40 -23.04 -2.12
N THR A 192 7.21 -21.74 -1.89
CA THR A 192 8.28 -20.86 -1.43
C THR A 192 7.77 -19.79 -0.48
N PHE A 193 8.59 -19.39 0.48
CA PHE A 193 8.32 -18.22 1.31
C PHE A 193 9.03 -17.00 0.73
N PHE A 194 8.32 -15.89 0.57
CA PHE A 194 8.93 -14.59 0.33
C PHE A 194 9.22 -13.92 1.66
N VAL A 195 10.49 -13.60 1.91
CA VAL A 195 10.93 -12.92 3.13
C VAL A 195 11.64 -11.63 2.75
N LEU A 196 11.23 -10.51 3.35
CA LEU A 196 11.98 -9.27 3.19
C LEU A 196 13.23 -9.28 4.05
N VAL A 197 14.36 -9.05 3.38
CA VAL A 197 15.68 -8.89 3.98
C VAL A 197 16.29 -7.58 3.50
N LYS A 198 17.42 -7.19 4.09
CA LYS A 198 18.10 -5.92 3.80
C LYS A 198 18.39 -5.68 2.32
N GLU A 199 18.69 -6.76 1.60
CA GLU A 199 19.03 -6.76 0.18
C GLU A 199 17.82 -6.73 -0.76
N GLY A 200 16.62 -7.08 -0.29
CA GLY A 200 15.43 -7.22 -1.13
C GLY A 200 14.49 -8.33 -0.69
N VAL A 201 13.85 -8.99 -1.65
CA VAL A 201 12.97 -10.15 -1.42
C VAL A 201 13.80 -11.42 -1.58
N LEU A 202 13.82 -12.26 -0.56
CA LEU A 202 14.40 -13.60 -0.60
C LEU A 202 13.28 -14.62 -0.81
N ALA A 203 13.40 -15.48 -1.81
CA ALA A 203 12.59 -16.67 -1.96
C ALA A 203 13.27 -17.84 -1.23
N LEU A 204 12.54 -18.46 -0.30
CA LEU A 204 12.94 -19.60 0.50
C LEU A 204 12.04 -20.80 0.17
N PRO A 205 12.44 -21.66 -0.78
CA PRO A 205 11.66 -22.83 -1.14
C PRO A 205 11.57 -23.86 -0.01
N TYR A 206 10.58 -24.74 -0.06
CA TYR A 206 10.43 -25.87 0.85
C TYR A 206 9.96 -27.13 0.10
N ASP A 207 10.42 -28.29 0.57
CA ASP A 207 10.21 -29.57 -0.11
C ASP A 207 9.32 -30.55 0.65
N ASP A 208 9.11 -30.30 1.94
CA ASP A 208 8.32 -31.16 2.81
C ASP A 208 7.64 -30.34 3.90
N ALA A 209 6.62 -30.92 4.55
CA ALA A 209 5.99 -30.34 5.72
C ALA A 209 5.56 -31.42 6.72
N ASP A 210 5.92 -31.23 8.00
CA ASP A 210 5.54 -32.15 9.08
C ASP A 210 4.62 -31.50 10.13
N LYS A 211 4.20 -32.28 11.13
CA LYS A 211 3.22 -31.86 12.14
C LYS A 211 3.81 -31.02 13.29
N VAL A 212 5.13 -30.97 13.40
CA VAL A 212 5.86 -30.35 14.52
C VAL A 212 6.48 -29.03 14.05
N ASP A 213 7.18 -29.08 12.92
CA ASP A 213 8.02 -28.02 12.39
C ASP A 213 7.42 -27.32 11.16
N TYR A 214 6.26 -27.81 10.69
CA TYR A 214 5.56 -27.37 9.48
C TYR A 214 6.49 -27.48 8.26
N GLU A 215 6.64 -26.44 7.44
CA GLU A 215 7.45 -26.51 6.21
C GLU A 215 8.97 -26.63 6.50
N LEU A 216 9.61 -27.58 5.83
CA LEU A 216 11.06 -27.81 5.85
C LEU A 216 11.71 -27.09 4.65
N LEU A 217 12.45 -26.02 4.96
CA LEU A 217 13.03 -25.10 3.99
C LEU A 217 14.27 -25.70 3.30
N CYS A 218 14.35 -25.54 1.98
CA CYS A 218 15.56 -25.83 1.22
C CYS A 218 16.44 -24.57 1.15
N LEU A 219 17.47 -24.51 2.00
CA LEU A 219 18.37 -23.35 2.06
C LEU A 219 19.31 -23.24 0.84
N ASP A 220 19.66 -24.38 0.22
CA ASP A 220 20.58 -24.42 -0.92
C ASP A 220 20.00 -23.72 -2.15
N ASP A 221 18.67 -23.76 -2.30
CA ASP A 221 17.94 -23.14 -3.41
C ASP A 221 17.40 -21.73 -3.06
N ALA A 222 17.80 -21.17 -1.92
CA ALA A 222 17.40 -19.83 -1.47
C ALA A 222 17.96 -18.73 -2.38
N LYS A 223 17.08 -18.04 -3.12
CA LYS A 223 17.45 -17.05 -4.15
C LYS A 223 16.83 -15.68 -3.90
N MET A 224 17.59 -14.62 -4.21
CA MET A 224 17.03 -13.27 -4.22
C MET A 224 16.15 -13.11 -5.46
N CYS A 225 14.96 -12.54 -5.28
CA CYS A 225 14.08 -12.22 -6.40
C CYS A 225 14.58 -10.96 -7.13
N ASP A 226 14.42 -10.96 -8.44
CA ASP A 226 14.52 -9.77 -9.27
C ASP A 226 13.14 -9.40 -9.86
N ARG A 227 13.11 -8.33 -10.66
CA ARG A 227 11.88 -7.84 -11.28
C ARG A 227 11.21 -8.91 -12.15
N GLU A 228 11.98 -9.62 -12.97
CA GLU A 228 11.45 -10.62 -13.91
C GLU A 228 10.89 -11.82 -13.14
N SER A 229 11.60 -12.27 -12.11
CA SER A 229 11.13 -13.32 -11.20
C SER A 229 9.79 -12.96 -10.56
N MET A 230 9.66 -11.73 -10.02
CA MET A 230 8.41 -11.27 -9.40
C MET A 230 7.27 -11.15 -10.42
N GLU A 231 7.54 -10.65 -11.63
CA GLU A 231 6.54 -10.56 -12.72
C GLU A 231 6.00 -11.94 -13.11
N ASN A 232 6.88 -12.95 -13.21
CA ASN A 232 6.49 -14.32 -13.49
C ASN A 232 5.63 -14.91 -12.37
N LEU A 233 6.05 -14.77 -11.12
CA LEU A 233 5.31 -15.26 -9.94
C LEU A 233 3.92 -14.65 -9.82
N ILE A 234 3.77 -13.35 -10.11
CA ILE A 234 2.48 -12.66 -10.17
C ILE A 234 1.61 -13.24 -11.29
N THR A 235 2.18 -13.45 -12.47
CA THR A 235 1.45 -14.00 -13.63
C THR A 235 0.95 -15.42 -13.35
N GLU A 236 1.78 -16.25 -12.73
CA GLU A 236 1.42 -17.61 -12.31
C GLU A 236 0.29 -17.59 -11.27
N TRP A 237 0.39 -16.70 -10.28
CA TRP A 237 -0.65 -16.52 -9.27
C TRP A 237 -1.98 -16.08 -9.88
N ASP A 238 -1.96 -15.10 -10.79
CA ASP A 238 -3.16 -14.60 -11.46
C ASP A 238 -3.83 -15.69 -12.32
N SER A 239 -3.02 -16.57 -12.93
CA SER A 239 -3.56 -17.72 -13.64
C SER A 239 -4.20 -18.73 -12.70
N PHE A 240 -3.52 -19.06 -11.61
CA PHE A 240 -4.01 -20.00 -10.60
C PHE A 240 -5.30 -19.50 -9.92
N ASP A 241 -5.34 -18.24 -9.47
CA ASP A 241 -6.55 -17.64 -8.86
C ASP A 241 -7.74 -17.71 -9.81
N ARG A 242 -7.54 -17.31 -11.07
CA ARG A 242 -8.62 -17.30 -12.07
C ARG A 242 -9.20 -18.70 -12.28
N ASP A 243 -8.34 -19.70 -12.44
CA ASP A 243 -8.74 -21.06 -12.73
C ASP A 243 -9.45 -21.70 -11.51
N LEU A 244 -8.88 -21.57 -10.31
CA LEU A 244 -9.47 -22.10 -9.08
C LEU A 244 -10.80 -21.41 -8.75
N ARG A 245 -10.86 -20.07 -8.87
CA ARG A 245 -12.07 -19.28 -8.62
C ARG A 245 -13.19 -19.69 -9.58
N SER A 246 -12.87 -19.93 -10.85
CA SER A 246 -13.83 -20.42 -11.85
C SER A 246 -14.37 -21.80 -11.47
N ALA A 247 -13.49 -22.74 -11.10
CA ALA A 247 -13.89 -24.07 -10.65
C ALA A 247 -14.80 -24.02 -9.42
N MET A 248 -14.44 -23.22 -8.41
CA MET A 248 -15.24 -23.04 -7.19
C MET A 248 -16.62 -22.43 -7.49
N GLN A 249 -16.73 -21.50 -8.45
CA GLN A 249 -18.01 -20.97 -8.90
C GLN A 249 -18.88 -22.05 -9.55
N GLY A 250 -18.27 -22.92 -10.37
CA GLY A 250 -18.94 -24.09 -10.95
C GLY A 250 -19.47 -25.05 -9.87
N MET A 251 -18.64 -25.36 -8.86
CA MET A 251 -19.02 -26.21 -7.73
C MET A 251 -20.16 -25.59 -6.91
N ARG A 252 -20.11 -24.28 -6.64
CA ARG A 252 -21.20 -23.56 -5.96
C ARG A 252 -22.50 -23.61 -6.75
N ALA A 253 -22.42 -23.47 -8.07
CA ALA A 253 -23.60 -23.55 -8.94
C ALA A 253 -24.19 -24.97 -8.98
N PHE A 254 -23.35 -26.00 -8.86
CA PHE A 254 -23.81 -27.39 -8.71
C PHE A 254 -24.61 -27.56 -7.43
N TYR A 255 -24.07 -27.18 -6.27
CA TYR A 255 -24.78 -27.35 -4.99
C TYR A 255 -26.11 -26.60 -4.94
N ARG A 256 -26.19 -25.41 -5.54
CA ARG A 256 -27.46 -24.69 -5.65
C ARG A 256 -28.53 -25.51 -6.38
N ARG A 257 -28.17 -26.20 -7.47
CA ARG A 257 -29.13 -27.02 -8.23
C ARG A 257 -29.56 -28.27 -7.46
N GLU A 258 -28.64 -28.89 -6.72
CA GLU A 258 -28.97 -30.03 -5.86
C GLU A 258 -29.95 -29.60 -4.74
N GLU A 259 -29.68 -28.46 -4.09
CA GLU A 259 -30.56 -27.90 -3.05
C GLU A 259 -31.97 -27.59 -3.61
N GLU A 260 -32.05 -26.95 -4.78
CA GLU A 260 -33.33 -26.65 -5.46
C GLU A 260 -34.12 -27.92 -5.86
N GLN A 261 -33.42 -28.99 -6.28
CA GLN A 261 -34.06 -30.27 -6.60
C GLN A 261 -34.58 -30.97 -5.33
N HIS A 262 -33.80 -31.01 -4.27
CA HIS A 262 -34.20 -31.60 -2.99
C HIS A 262 -35.37 -30.85 -2.32
N GLU A 263 -35.49 -29.53 -2.52
CA GLU A 263 -36.66 -28.75 -2.09
C GLU A 263 -37.90 -29.00 -2.94
N SER A 264 -37.73 -29.40 -4.21
CA SER A 264 -38.85 -29.72 -5.11
C SER A 264 -39.41 -31.13 -4.95
N GLU A 265 -38.65 -32.04 -4.33
CA GLU A 265 -39.03 -33.43 -4.08
C GLU A 265 -39.62 -33.69 -2.67
N ASN A 266 -39.64 -32.67 -1.80
CA ASN A 266 -40.31 -32.66 -0.49
C ASN A 266 -41.61 -31.86 -0.50
#